data_AF-A0A947N2R1-F1
#
_entry.id   AF-A0A947N2R1-F1
#
_cell.length_a   1.000
_cell.length_b   1.000
_cell.length_c   1.000
_cell.angle_alpha   90.00
_cell.angle_beta   90.00
_cell.angle_gamma   90.00
#
_symmetry.space_group_name_H-M   'P 1'
#
loop_
_entity.id
_entity.type
_entity.pdbx_description
1 polymer ?
#
loop_
_entity_poly.entity_id
_entity_poly.type
_entity_poly.pdbx_seq_one_letter_code
_entity_poly.pdbx_strand_id
1 'polypeptide(L)'
;MKIALPFGTARTGALEEETVPFSPDDPKEGDQFPERIKAILRRHVVERCIYGVDINPLAVELARVSLWVDTMHRTLPFGFLDHKIKVGNSLVGCWLDRVLDYPIAAWQREGGDGKNGERTKLIKRYLKEPPHTPPVNGGEKIDGIIKKEMRSLIDENFRGVVPLFPNEETEPADVVAEAKQQYEALHSDIRNVDEQEREYKRFTDSVHYKTLKRAMDEWCAVWFWPMDAESAKHVPTPKSFHSESPSVHGGTKDLSRNNTIPDKGCGGETQQGEVCT
;
A
#
# COMPACT_ATOMS: atom_id res chain seq x y z
N MET A 1 8.68 -25.30 32.44
CA MET A 1 7.58 -24.53 31.83
C MET A 1 8.14 -23.83 30.60
N LYS A 2 7.69 -24.15 29.38
CA LYS A 2 8.15 -23.45 28.17
C LYS A 2 7.40 -22.12 28.10
N ILE A 3 8.10 -21.01 28.34
CA ILE A 3 7.53 -19.67 28.17
C ILE A 3 7.61 -19.38 26.68
N ALA A 4 6.46 -19.27 26.02
CA ALA A 4 6.38 -18.78 24.65
C ALA A 4 6.58 -17.25 24.67
N LEU A 5 7.37 -16.75 23.74
CA LEU A 5 7.49 -15.31 23.52
C LEU A 5 6.16 -14.75 22.99
N PRO A 6 5.97 -13.41 23.00
CA PRO A 6 4.81 -12.76 22.40
C PRO A 6 4.57 -13.11 20.91
N PHE A 7 5.54 -13.74 20.26
CA PHE A 7 5.52 -14.17 18.87
C PHE A 7 5.20 -15.67 18.68
N GLY A 8 4.80 -16.39 19.74
CA GLY A 8 4.50 -17.83 19.67
C GLY A 8 5.73 -18.75 19.59
N THR A 9 6.92 -18.18 19.37
CA THR A 9 8.18 -18.91 19.35
C THR A 9 8.63 -19.29 20.76
N ALA A 10 9.34 -20.43 20.86
CA ALA A 10 9.98 -20.81 22.10
C ALA A 10 11.10 -19.81 22.43
N ARG A 11 11.18 -19.40 23.69
CA ARG A 11 12.27 -18.58 24.21
C ARG A 11 13.62 -19.24 23.90
N THR A 12 14.50 -18.52 23.20
CA THR A 12 15.87 -18.93 22.87
C THR A 12 16.90 -18.32 23.83
N GLY A 13 16.52 -17.31 24.61
CA GLY A 13 17.37 -16.65 25.60
C GLY A 13 18.18 -15.47 25.02
N ALA A 14 17.88 -15.03 23.81
CA ALA A 14 18.51 -13.86 23.20
C ALA A 14 18.13 -12.56 23.94
N LEU A 15 19.03 -11.57 23.92
CA LEU A 15 18.88 -10.35 24.73
C LEU A 15 17.75 -9.45 24.21
N GLU A 16 17.44 -9.56 22.92
CA GLU A 16 16.38 -8.87 22.21
C GLU A 16 14.98 -9.46 22.42
N GLU A 17 14.86 -10.59 23.13
CA GLU A 17 13.56 -11.21 23.39
C GLU A 17 12.71 -10.38 24.35
N GLU A 18 11.57 -9.92 23.87
CA GLU A 18 10.56 -9.26 24.69
C GLU A 18 9.91 -10.29 25.62
N THR A 19 10.36 -10.32 26.88
CA THR A 19 9.87 -11.26 27.89
C THR A 19 8.76 -10.64 28.73
N VAL A 20 7.96 -11.51 29.36
CA VAL A 20 6.95 -11.09 30.33
C VAL A 20 7.66 -10.36 31.48
N PRO A 21 7.25 -9.12 31.82
CA PRO A 21 8.05 -8.25 32.69
C PRO A 21 8.14 -8.71 34.15
N PHE A 22 7.23 -9.58 34.61
CA PHE A 22 7.21 -10.11 35.98
C PHE A 22 6.43 -11.44 36.04
N SER A 23 6.61 -12.23 37.09
CA SER A 23 5.98 -13.55 37.26
C SER A 23 4.54 -13.43 37.83
N PRO A 24 3.60 -14.34 37.51
CA PRO A 24 2.33 -14.44 38.24
C PRO A 24 2.53 -14.66 39.74
N ASP A 25 3.61 -15.36 40.12
CA ASP A 25 3.94 -15.68 41.50
C ASP A 25 4.80 -14.61 42.18
N ASP A 26 4.94 -13.41 41.58
CA ASP A 26 5.75 -12.33 42.15
C ASP A 26 5.13 -11.85 43.49
N PRO A 27 5.87 -11.87 44.61
CA PRO A 27 5.35 -11.49 45.93
C PRO A 27 4.89 -10.04 46.05
N LYS A 28 5.29 -9.16 45.13
CA LYS A 28 4.99 -7.72 45.15
C LYS A 28 3.97 -7.32 44.10
N GLU A 29 3.99 -7.96 42.93
CA GLU A 29 3.20 -7.55 41.76
C GLU A 29 2.25 -8.63 41.21
N GLY A 30 2.26 -9.85 41.77
CA GLY A 30 1.48 -11.00 41.28
C GLY A 30 -0.03 -10.76 41.21
N ASP A 31 -0.59 -10.02 42.17
CA ASP A 31 -2.03 -9.67 42.20
C ASP A 31 -2.47 -8.82 41.00
N GLN A 32 -1.55 -8.05 40.40
CA GLN A 32 -1.82 -7.20 39.23
C GLN A 32 -1.44 -7.88 37.91
N PHE A 33 -0.92 -9.11 37.95
CA PHE A 33 -0.45 -9.85 36.78
C PHE A 33 -1.52 -9.96 35.68
N PRO A 34 -2.77 -10.41 35.93
CA PRO A 34 -3.75 -10.58 34.86
C PRO A 34 -4.07 -9.28 34.11
N GLU A 35 -4.25 -8.16 34.82
CA GLU A 35 -4.60 -6.88 34.22
C GLU A 35 -3.44 -6.26 33.43
N ARG A 36 -2.21 -6.31 33.98
CA ARG A 36 -1.04 -5.78 33.27
C ARG A 36 -0.69 -6.61 32.03
N ILE A 37 -0.78 -7.93 32.12
CA ILE A 37 -0.54 -8.81 30.97
C ILE A 37 -1.61 -8.61 29.90
N LYS A 38 -2.88 -8.46 30.29
CA LYS A 38 -3.96 -8.14 29.36
C LYS A 38 -3.71 -6.83 28.63
N ALA A 39 -3.24 -5.78 29.30
CA ALA A 39 -2.87 -4.52 28.66
C ALA A 39 -1.73 -4.68 27.65
N ILE A 40 -0.68 -5.45 27.99
CA ILE A 40 0.45 -5.76 27.11
C ILE A 40 -0.01 -6.57 25.88
N LEU A 41 -0.84 -7.60 26.08
CA LEU A 41 -1.38 -8.42 25.00
C LEU A 41 -2.27 -7.60 24.05
N ARG A 42 -3.18 -6.78 24.60
CA ARG A 42 -4.01 -5.86 23.79
C ARG A 42 -3.13 -4.93 22.97
N ARG A 43 -2.09 -4.38 23.58
CA ARG A 43 -1.13 -3.53 22.88
C ARG A 43 -0.46 -4.27 21.71
N HIS A 44 0.02 -5.49 21.91
CA HIS A 44 0.58 -6.29 20.82
C HIS A 44 -0.42 -6.54 19.69
N VAL A 45 -1.68 -6.83 20.02
CA VAL A 45 -2.74 -6.98 19.02
C VAL A 45 -2.93 -5.69 18.24
N VAL A 46 -3.00 -4.54 18.91
CA VAL A 46 -3.15 -3.25 18.22
C VAL A 46 -1.92 -2.93 17.35
N GLU A 47 -0.72 -3.11 17.86
CA GLU A 47 0.53 -2.82 17.14
C GLU A 47 0.75 -3.72 15.93
N ARG A 48 0.35 -4.99 16.01
CA ARG A 48 0.73 -6.01 15.04
C ARG A 48 -0.41 -6.43 14.12
N CYS A 49 -1.65 -6.38 14.60
CA CYS A 49 -2.81 -6.94 13.92
C CYS A 49 -3.80 -5.87 13.42
N ILE A 50 -3.84 -4.69 14.04
CA ILE A 50 -4.81 -3.66 13.65
C ILE A 50 -4.21 -2.70 12.62
N TYR A 51 -4.87 -2.61 11.48
CA TYR A 51 -4.58 -1.69 10.39
C TYR A 51 -5.89 -1.05 9.95
N GLY A 52 -5.85 0.20 9.51
CA GLY A 52 -7.06 0.91 9.14
C GLY A 52 -6.81 2.05 8.17
N VAL A 53 -7.77 2.26 7.27
CA VAL A 53 -7.80 3.40 6.37
C VAL A 53 -9.20 3.99 6.38
N ASP A 54 -9.32 5.28 6.65
CA ASP A 54 -10.60 6.01 6.61
C ASP A 54 -10.44 7.31 5.82
N ILE A 55 -11.48 7.68 5.06
CA ILE A 55 -11.47 8.88 4.22
C ILE A 55 -11.61 10.16 5.05
N ASN A 56 -12.25 10.08 6.22
CA ASN A 56 -12.45 11.19 7.13
C ASN A 56 -11.25 11.33 8.08
N PRO A 57 -10.46 12.42 8.00
CA PRO A 57 -9.32 12.63 8.88
C PRO A 57 -9.69 12.59 10.37
N LEU A 58 -10.89 13.06 10.74
CA LEU A 58 -11.34 13.03 12.13
C LEU A 58 -11.56 11.61 12.64
N ALA A 59 -12.07 10.71 11.80
CA ALA A 59 -12.28 9.31 12.17
C ALA A 59 -10.95 8.59 12.42
N VAL A 60 -9.94 8.90 11.61
CA VAL A 60 -8.56 8.40 11.80
C VAL A 60 -8.00 8.83 13.15
N GLU A 61 -8.09 10.12 13.49
CA GLU A 61 -7.59 10.61 14.78
C GLU A 61 -8.37 10.02 15.96
N LEU A 62 -9.70 9.92 15.84
CA LEU A 62 -10.54 9.30 16.86
C LEU A 62 -10.18 7.82 17.07
N ALA A 63 -9.93 7.08 15.99
CA ALA A 63 -9.51 5.67 16.06
C ALA A 63 -8.15 5.53 16.74
N ARG A 64 -7.16 6.36 16.41
CA ARG A 64 -5.84 6.35 17.06
C ARG A 64 -5.95 6.62 18.56
N VAL A 65 -6.71 7.66 18.96
CA VAL A 65 -6.92 7.98 20.37
C VAL A 65 -7.67 6.86 21.10
N SER A 66 -8.72 6.29 20.49
CA SER A 66 -9.50 5.19 21.08
C SER A 66 -8.65 3.95 21.32
N LEU A 67 -7.84 3.54 20.33
CA LEU A 67 -6.93 2.40 20.45
C LEU A 67 -5.84 2.66 21.48
N TRP A 68 -5.34 3.89 21.55
CA TRP A 68 -4.36 4.30 22.56
C TRP A 68 -4.93 4.24 23.98
N VAL A 69 -6.17 4.70 24.19
CA VAL A 69 -6.84 4.65 25.50
C VAL A 69 -7.07 3.19 25.94
N ASP A 70 -7.48 2.29 25.04
CA ASP A 70 -7.73 0.88 25.40
C ASP A 70 -6.44 0.08 25.66
N THR A 71 -5.31 0.52 25.08
CA THR A 71 -4.00 -0.13 25.23
C THR A 71 -3.05 0.59 26.18
N MET A 72 -3.52 1.64 26.85
CA MET A 72 -2.71 2.64 27.57
C MET A 72 -1.64 2.00 28.45
N HIS A 73 -0.38 2.07 27.98
CA HIS A 73 0.79 1.59 28.70
C HIS A 73 1.62 2.80 29.17
N ARG A 74 2.00 2.83 30.45
CA ARG A 74 2.58 4.03 31.12
C ARG A 74 3.94 4.48 30.57
N THR A 75 4.64 3.63 29.83
CA THR A 75 6.06 3.85 29.47
C THR A 75 6.32 3.99 27.98
N LEU A 76 5.30 3.91 27.12
CA LEU A 76 5.49 3.79 25.67
C LEU A 76 4.89 4.99 24.90
N PRO A 77 5.50 5.40 23.77
CA PRO A 77 5.20 6.67 23.11
C PRO A 77 3.84 6.70 22.37
N PHE A 78 3.31 7.90 22.16
CA PHE A 78 1.98 8.17 21.56
C PHE A 78 1.89 7.89 20.05
N GLY A 79 2.98 8.05 19.29
CA GLY A 79 2.98 7.94 17.81
C GLY A 79 3.06 6.53 17.22
N PHE A 80 2.85 5.47 18.01
CA PHE A 80 3.03 4.10 17.52
C PHE A 80 1.97 3.67 16.50
N LEU A 81 0.85 4.39 16.37
CA LEU A 81 -0.26 4.06 15.47
C LEU A 81 -0.24 4.81 14.13
N ASP A 82 0.61 5.83 14.00
CA ASP A 82 0.61 6.74 12.84
C ASP A 82 0.91 6.04 11.52
N HIS A 83 1.64 4.92 11.58
CA HIS A 83 1.99 4.10 10.43
C HIS A 83 0.98 2.98 10.13
N LYS A 84 -0.05 2.81 10.97
CA LYS A 84 -1.04 1.71 10.87
C LYS A 84 -2.45 2.18 10.55
N ILE A 85 -2.84 3.34 11.09
CA ILE A 85 -4.13 3.98 10.80
C ILE A 85 -3.89 5.22 9.94
N LYS A 86 -4.35 5.22 8.70
CA LYS A 86 -4.06 6.28 7.71
C LYS A 86 -5.32 6.94 7.18
N VAL A 87 -5.19 8.20 6.80
CA VAL A 87 -6.22 8.88 5.99
C VAL A 87 -6.11 8.38 4.56
N GLY A 88 -7.20 7.87 4.00
CA GLY A 88 -7.21 7.37 2.62
C GLY A 88 -8.56 6.78 2.23
N ASN A 89 -8.70 6.40 0.96
CA ASN A 89 -9.90 5.74 0.47
C ASN A 89 -9.63 4.23 0.33
N SER A 90 -10.24 3.43 1.21
CA SER A 90 -10.09 1.97 1.23
C SER A 90 -10.77 1.25 0.05
N LEU A 91 -11.62 1.95 -0.70
CA LEU A 91 -12.30 1.42 -1.89
C LEU A 91 -11.52 1.66 -3.19
N VAL A 92 -10.37 2.34 -3.11
CA VAL A 92 -9.50 2.53 -4.27
C VAL A 92 -8.76 1.23 -4.54
N GLY A 93 -9.11 0.58 -5.64
CA GLY A 93 -8.52 -0.68 -6.09
C GLY A 93 -8.86 -0.99 -7.54
N CYS A 94 -8.20 -1.99 -8.10
CA CYS A 94 -8.55 -2.56 -9.38
C CYS A 94 -9.73 -3.51 -9.20
N TRP A 95 -10.74 -3.39 -10.05
CA TRP A 95 -11.83 -4.35 -10.12
C TRP A 95 -11.39 -5.55 -10.96
N LEU A 96 -11.80 -6.77 -10.58
CA LEU A 96 -11.34 -7.99 -11.24
C LEU A 96 -11.69 -8.04 -12.73
N ASP A 97 -12.83 -7.49 -13.12
CA ASP A 97 -13.29 -7.36 -14.51
C ASP A 97 -12.51 -6.30 -15.31
N ARG A 98 -11.69 -5.47 -14.64
CA ARG A 98 -10.89 -4.39 -15.24
C ARG A 98 -9.40 -4.65 -15.22
N VAL A 99 -8.94 -5.75 -14.61
CA VAL A 99 -7.50 -6.00 -14.43
C VAL A 99 -6.75 -6.13 -15.75
N LEU A 100 -7.41 -6.62 -16.80
CA LEU A 100 -6.85 -6.75 -18.14
C LEU A 100 -6.92 -5.44 -18.94
N ASP A 101 -7.84 -4.54 -18.60
CA ASP A 101 -8.07 -3.29 -19.31
C ASP A 101 -7.05 -2.22 -18.88
N TYR A 102 -6.36 -1.61 -19.85
CA TYR A 102 -5.54 -0.44 -19.56
C TYR A 102 -6.43 0.73 -19.08
N PRO A 103 -6.17 1.36 -17.91
CA PRO A 103 -7.03 2.38 -17.35
C PRO A 103 -6.85 3.75 -18.04
N ILE A 104 -7.33 3.89 -19.28
CA ILE A 104 -7.21 5.14 -20.07
C ILE A 104 -7.80 6.34 -19.33
N ALA A 105 -8.87 6.14 -18.56
CA ALA A 105 -9.52 7.18 -17.77
C ALA A 105 -8.60 7.80 -16.70
N ALA A 106 -7.56 7.09 -16.25
CA ALA A 106 -6.56 7.62 -15.32
C ALA A 106 -5.88 8.89 -15.85
N TRP A 107 -5.83 9.06 -17.17
CA TRP A 107 -5.21 10.22 -17.81
C TRP A 107 -6.14 11.42 -17.97
N GLN A 108 -7.40 11.31 -17.54
CA GLN A 108 -8.35 12.42 -17.50
C GLN A 108 -8.35 13.14 -16.14
N ARG A 109 -7.58 12.63 -15.17
CA ARG A 109 -7.49 13.19 -13.81
C ARG A 109 -6.75 14.53 -13.76
N GLU A 110 -6.99 15.27 -12.67
CA GLU A 110 -6.14 16.40 -12.27
C GLU A 110 -4.97 15.89 -11.42
N GLY A 111 -3.83 16.57 -11.48
CA GLY A 111 -2.61 16.23 -10.76
C GLY A 111 -2.61 16.58 -9.27
N GLY A 112 -3.72 17.12 -8.75
CA GLY A 112 -3.82 17.67 -7.39
C GLY A 112 -3.27 19.09 -7.23
N ASP A 113 -2.74 19.68 -8.31
CA ASP A 113 -2.23 21.05 -8.40
C ASP A 113 -3.20 22.01 -9.13
N GLY A 114 -4.46 21.56 -9.29
CA GLY A 114 -5.53 22.28 -9.98
C GLY A 114 -5.41 22.25 -11.50
N LYS A 115 -6.44 22.75 -12.18
CA LYS A 115 -6.63 22.66 -13.65
C LYS A 115 -5.44 23.13 -14.50
N ASN A 116 -4.69 24.11 -13.98
CA ASN A 116 -3.59 24.81 -14.66
C ASN A 116 -2.22 24.50 -14.04
N GLY A 117 -2.13 23.56 -13.10
CA GLY A 117 -0.86 23.17 -12.51
C GLY A 117 0.01 22.35 -13.48
N GLU A 118 1.31 22.33 -13.21
CA GLU A 118 2.31 21.66 -14.05
C GLU A 118 2.10 20.14 -14.15
N ARG A 119 1.74 19.46 -13.05
CA ARG A 119 1.45 18.02 -13.02
C ARG A 119 0.18 17.72 -13.83
N THR A 120 -0.85 18.55 -13.71
CA THR A 120 -2.07 18.42 -14.52
C THR A 120 -1.77 18.61 -16.01
N LYS A 121 -0.89 19.55 -16.39
CA LYS A 121 -0.44 19.72 -17.79
C LYS A 121 0.35 18.51 -18.30
N LEU A 122 1.23 17.93 -17.48
CA LEU A 122 2.00 16.74 -17.83
C LEU A 122 1.11 15.51 -18.04
N ILE A 123 0.12 15.28 -17.17
CA ILE A 123 -0.89 14.22 -17.35
C ILE A 123 -1.61 14.40 -18.69
N LYS A 124 -2.07 15.62 -18.96
CA LYS A 124 -2.74 15.95 -20.23
C LYS A 124 -1.83 15.71 -21.43
N ARG A 125 -0.51 15.99 -21.30
CA ARG A 125 0.51 15.76 -22.34
C ARG A 125 0.63 14.28 -22.75
N TYR A 126 0.52 13.37 -21.78
CA TYR A 126 0.55 11.93 -22.06
C TYR A 126 -0.69 11.45 -22.81
N LEU A 127 -1.85 12.04 -22.52
CA LEU A 127 -3.10 11.72 -23.22
C LEU A 127 -3.24 12.42 -24.58
N LYS A 128 -2.78 13.67 -24.68
CA LYS A 128 -2.94 14.58 -25.84
C LYS A 128 -1.67 15.42 -25.96
N GLU A 129 -1.27 15.79 -27.17
CA GLU A 129 -0.14 16.70 -27.35
C GLU A 129 -0.30 18.05 -26.59
N PRO A 130 0.83 18.74 -26.26
CA PRO A 130 0.79 20.04 -25.63
C PRO A 130 0.09 21.09 -26.52
N PRO A 131 -0.57 22.11 -25.95
CA PRO A 131 -1.31 23.13 -26.71
C PRO A 131 -0.48 23.96 -27.71
N HIS A 132 0.85 23.88 -27.66
CA HIS A 132 1.77 24.71 -28.43
C HIS A 132 2.43 23.98 -29.62
N THR A 133 2.08 22.72 -29.92
CA THR A 133 2.46 22.15 -31.21
C THR A 133 1.72 22.90 -32.32
N PRO A 134 2.43 23.53 -33.27
CA PRO A 134 1.77 24.25 -34.35
C PRO A 134 0.87 23.28 -35.12
N PRO A 135 -0.37 23.66 -35.46
CA PRO A 135 -1.20 22.84 -36.30
C PRO A 135 -0.48 22.59 -37.62
N VAL A 136 -0.24 21.31 -37.94
CA VAL A 136 0.27 20.92 -39.25
C VAL A 136 -0.83 21.27 -40.27
N ASN A 137 -0.48 22.04 -41.30
CA ASN A 137 -1.41 22.38 -42.38
C ASN A 137 -1.98 21.08 -42.98
N GLY A 138 -3.28 20.83 -42.81
CA GLY A 138 -3.93 19.58 -43.23
C GLY A 138 -4.68 18.83 -42.12
N GLY A 139 -4.63 19.28 -40.86
CA GLY A 139 -5.71 19.02 -39.89
C GLY A 139 -5.69 17.68 -39.14
N GLU A 140 -4.58 16.94 -39.12
CA GLU A 140 -4.48 15.80 -38.21
C GLU A 140 -4.14 16.26 -36.78
N LYS A 141 -5.07 16.06 -35.84
CA LYS A 141 -4.79 16.19 -34.42
C LYS A 141 -3.84 15.06 -34.03
N ILE A 142 -2.61 15.39 -33.67
CA ILE A 142 -1.65 14.39 -33.22
C ILE A 142 -2.01 13.97 -31.78
N ASP A 143 -2.05 12.66 -31.57
CA ASP A 143 -2.41 12.05 -30.30
C ASP A 143 -1.18 11.95 -29.37
N GLY A 144 -1.41 12.11 -28.06
CA GLY A 144 -0.36 11.83 -27.06
C GLY A 144 0.00 10.34 -27.03
N ILE A 145 1.09 9.98 -26.34
CA ILE A 145 1.65 8.62 -26.28
C ILE A 145 0.57 7.56 -26.04
N ILE A 146 -0.29 7.79 -25.04
CA ILE A 146 -1.34 6.83 -24.63
C ILE A 146 -2.34 6.57 -25.76
N LYS A 147 -2.84 7.62 -26.41
CA LYS A 147 -3.82 7.48 -27.49
C LYS A 147 -3.20 6.86 -28.74
N LYS A 148 -1.97 7.25 -29.07
CA LYS A 148 -1.21 6.69 -30.19
C LYS A 148 -1.03 5.18 -30.01
N GLU A 149 -0.61 4.75 -28.82
CA GLU A 149 -0.44 3.34 -28.51
C GLU A 149 -1.75 2.56 -28.50
N MET A 150 -2.81 3.09 -27.87
CA MET A 150 -4.13 2.45 -27.89
C MET A 150 -4.67 2.28 -29.32
N ARG A 151 -4.50 3.28 -30.18
CA ARG A 151 -4.92 3.19 -31.59
C ARG A 151 -4.17 2.08 -32.32
N SER A 152 -2.85 2.04 -32.17
CA SER A 152 -2.01 0.97 -32.75
C SER A 152 -2.44 -0.41 -32.25
N LEU A 153 -2.75 -0.57 -30.96
CA LEU A 153 -3.26 -1.83 -30.43
C LEU A 153 -4.62 -2.22 -31.03
N ILE A 154 -5.54 -1.26 -31.18
CA ILE A 154 -6.87 -1.51 -31.78
C ILE A 154 -6.71 -1.90 -33.26
N ASP A 155 -5.89 -1.17 -34.01
CA ASP A 155 -5.63 -1.42 -35.44
C ASP A 155 -4.97 -2.80 -35.65
N GLU A 156 -4.15 -3.23 -34.69
CA GLU A 156 -3.51 -4.56 -34.66
C GLU A 156 -4.43 -5.63 -34.03
N ASN A 157 -5.66 -5.30 -33.64
CA ASN A 157 -6.60 -6.18 -32.95
C ASN A 157 -5.97 -6.86 -31.71
N PHE A 158 -5.24 -6.08 -30.93
CA PHE A 158 -4.49 -6.48 -29.72
C PHE A 158 -3.46 -7.60 -29.94
N ARG A 159 -3.02 -7.81 -31.19
CA ARG A 159 -1.94 -8.76 -31.49
C ARG A 159 -0.64 -8.29 -30.83
N GLY A 160 0.04 -9.20 -30.12
CA GLY A 160 1.30 -8.92 -29.44
C GLY A 160 1.17 -8.40 -28.00
N VAL A 161 -0.05 -8.23 -27.48
CA VAL A 161 -0.27 -8.05 -26.04
C VAL A 161 0.06 -9.37 -25.35
N VAL A 162 0.96 -9.32 -24.36
CA VAL A 162 1.35 -10.49 -23.59
C VAL A 162 0.17 -10.86 -22.67
N PRO A 163 -0.35 -12.10 -22.72
CA PRO A 163 -1.39 -12.52 -21.80
C PRO A 163 -0.87 -12.47 -20.36
N LEU A 164 -1.76 -12.12 -19.42
CA LEU A 164 -1.39 -11.98 -18.02
C LEU A 164 -0.84 -13.29 -17.43
N PHE A 165 -1.42 -14.42 -17.84
CA PHE A 165 -0.94 -15.76 -17.53
C PHE A 165 -0.43 -16.44 -18.82
N PRO A 166 0.79 -17.00 -18.84
CA PRO A 166 1.36 -17.64 -20.03
C PRO A 166 0.61 -18.88 -20.53
N ASN A 167 -0.14 -19.54 -19.64
CA ASN A 167 -0.94 -20.71 -19.96
C ASN A 167 -2.41 -20.29 -20.03
N GLU A 168 -3.06 -20.51 -21.18
CA GLU A 168 -4.44 -20.09 -21.48
C GLU A 168 -5.54 -20.76 -20.63
N GLU A 169 -5.17 -21.59 -19.64
CA GLU A 169 -6.13 -22.31 -18.78
C GLU A 169 -6.48 -21.56 -17.49
N THR A 170 -5.73 -20.52 -17.11
CA THR A 170 -5.93 -19.81 -15.83
C THR A 170 -6.42 -18.38 -16.07
N GLU A 171 -7.62 -18.07 -15.59
CA GLU A 171 -8.18 -16.72 -15.60
C GLU A 171 -8.00 -16.02 -14.23
N PRO A 172 -8.02 -14.67 -14.17
CA PRO A 172 -7.98 -13.94 -12.90
C PRO A 172 -9.05 -14.40 -11.89
N ALA A 173 -10.23 -14.81 -12.38
CA ALA A 173 -11.32 -15.33 -11.56
C ALA A 173 -10.96 -16.62 -10.82
N ASP A 174 -10.21 -17.51 -11.48
CA ASP A 174 -9.79 -18.78 -10.89
C ASP A 174 -8.81 -18.56 -9.74
N VAL A 175 -7.86 -17.63 -9.92
CA VAL A 175 -6.89 -17.25 -8.88
C VAL A 175 -7.60 -16.66 -7.66
N VAL A 176 -8.63 -15.83 -7.87
CA VAL A 176 -9.42 -15.26 -6.76
C VAL A 176 -10.27 -16.33 -6.07
N ALA A 177 -10.85 -17.26 -6.82
CA ALA A 177 -11.61 -18.37 -6.26
C ALA A 177 -10.72 -19.27 -5.38
N GLU A 178 -9.53 -19.62 -5.87
CA GLU A 178 -8.52 -20.37 -5.10
C GLU A 178 -8.11 -19.58 -3.85
N ALA A 179 -7.81 -18.29 -3.99
CA ALA A 179 -7.45 -17.42 -2.87
C ALA A 179 -8.52 -17.41 -1.76
N LYS A 180 -9.79 -17.31 -2.16
CA LYS A 180 -10.92 -17.31 -1.22
C LYS A 180 -11.03 -18.66 -0.50
N GLN A 181 -10.89 -19.76 -1.23
CA GLN A 181 -10.91 -21.11 -0.64
C GLN A 181 -9.77 -21.31 0.37
N GLN A 182 -8.55 -20.90 0.03
CA GLN A 182 -7.39 -20.96 0.93
C GLN A 182 -7.61 -20.11 2.17
N TYR A 183 -8.16 -18.90 2.01
CA TYR A 183 -8.46 -18.02 3.12
C TYR A 183 -9.52 -18.60 4.06
N GLU A 184 -10.60 -19.16 3.52
CA GLU A 184 -11.63 -19.85 4.32
C GLU A 184 -11.05 -21.06 5.07
N ALA A 185 -10.20 -21.85 4.42
CA ALA A 185 -9.51 -22.98 5.04
C ALA A 185 -8.61 -22.52 6.20
N LEU A 186 -7.83 -21.45 6.02
CA LEU A 186 -7.00 -20.86 7.07
C LEU A 186 -7.83 -20.47 8.30
N HIS A 187 -9.04 -19.93 8.11
CA HIS A 187 -9.89 -19.48 9.22
C HIS A 187 -10.71 -20.60 9.88
N SER A 188 -10.66 -21.82 9.35
CA SER A 188 -11.45 -22.94 9.88
C SER A 188 -10.91 -23.53 11.20
N ASP A 189 -9.59 -23.48 11.43
CA ASP A 189 -8.97 -23.97 12.66
C ASP A 189 -7.91 -23.00 13.23
N ILE A 190 -8.34 -22.14 14.15
CA ILE A 190 -7.51 -21.12 14.81
C ILE A 190 -6.54 -21.66 15.87
N ARG A 191 -6.48 -22.98 16.10
CA ARG A 191 -5.67 -23.57 17.19
C ARG A 191 -4.21 -23.78 16.80
N ASN A 192 -3.89 -23.79 15.50
CA ASN A 192 -2.54 -24.04 15.00
C ASN A 192 -2.03 -22.85 14.15
N VAL A 193 -1.63 -21.78 14.83
CA VAL A 193 -1.20 -20.51 14.22
C VAL A 193 0.06 -20.68 13.36
N ASP A 194 1.01 -21.52 13.77
CA ASP A 194 2.24 -21.76 13.01
C ASP A 194 1.96 -22.43 11.66
N GLU A 195 1.03 -23.39 11.62
CA GLU A 195 0.59 -24.02 10.38
C GLU A 195 -0.13 -23.01 9.47
N GLN A 196 -1.05 -22.22 10.05
CA GLN A 196 -1.77 -21.17 9.32
C GLN A 196 -0.80 -20.18 8.67
N GLU A 197 0.24 -19.75 9.41
CA GLU A 197 1.24 -18.84 8.88
C GLU A 197 2.00 -19.47 7.70
N ARG A 198 2.40 -20.74 7.80
CA ARG A 198 3.11 -21.43 6.71
C ARG A 198 2.25 -21.57 5.46
N GLU A 199 1.00 -22.00 5.61
CA GLU A 199 0.08 -22.13 4.46
C GLU A 199 -0.25 -20.77 3.86
N TYR A 200 -0.45 -19.73 4.68
CA TYR A 200 -0.65 -18.36 4.19
C TYR A 200 0.57 -17.86 3.40
N LYS A 201 1.78 -18.04 3.93
CA LYS A 201 3.03 -17.68 3.23
C LYS A 201 3.16 -18.44 1.92
N ARG A 202 2.95 -19.76 1.94
CA ARG A 202 3.00 -20.62 0.75
C ARG A 202 2.02 -20.16 -0.34
N PHE A 203 0.78 -19.85 0.04
CA PHE A 203 -0.24 -19.35 -0.87
C PHE A 203 0.13 -17.98 -1.46
N THR A 204 0.50 -17.01 -0.61
CA THR A 204 0.91 -15.67 -1.06
C THR A 204 2.21 -15.68 -1.87
N ASP A 205 3.02 -16.72 -1.73
CA ASP A 205 4.23 -16.92 -2.51
C ASP A 205 4.00 -17.52 -3.90
N SER A 206 2.79 -17.99 -4.20
CA SER A 206 2.45 -18.57 -5.50
C SER A 206 2.60 -17.59 -6.66
N VAL A 207 3.00 -18.12 -7.82
CA VAL A 207 3.23 -17.32 -9.03
C VAL A 207 1.93 -16.65 -9.49
N HIS A 208 0.82 -17.39 -9.54
CA HIS A 208 -0.47 -16.85 -9.99
C HIS A 208 -0.97 -15.70 -9.10
N TYR A 209 -0.90 -15.86 -7.77
CA TYR A 209 -1.30 -14.81 -6.83
C TYR A 209 -0.40 -13.58 -6.98
N LYS A 210 0.92 -13.75 -7.05
CA LYS A 210 1.87 -12.63 -7.24
C LYS A 210 1.64 -11.91 -8.57
N THR A 211 1.40 -12.65 -9.65
CA THR A 211 1.11 -12.09 -10.97
C THR A 211 -0.19 -11.28 -10.96
N LEU A 212 -1.27 -11.85 -10.42
CA LEU A 212 -2.55 -11.12 -10.33
C LEU A 212 -2.44 -9.90 -9.42
N LYS A 213 -1.81 -10.04 -8.24
CA LYS A 213 -1.59 -8.93 -7.32
C LYS A 213 -0.77 -7.81 -7.99
N ARG A 214 0.30 -8.17 -8.71
CA ARG A 214 1.13 -7.20 -9.47
C ARG A 214 0.29 -6.46 -10.51
N ALA A 215 -0.54 -7.17 -11.27
CA ALA A 215 -1.41 -6.56 -12.27
C ALA A 215 -2.44 -5.60 -11.66
N MET A 216 -3.07 -5.98 -10.54
CA MET A 216 -3.99 -5.10 -9.82
C MET A 216 -3.27 -3.88 -9.23
N ASP A 217 -2.08 -4.05 -8.66
CA ASP A 217 -1.25 -2.98 -8.13
C ASP A 217 -0.80 -2.03 -9.25
N GLU A 218 -0.39 -2.56 -10.41
CA GLU A 218 0.00 -1.79 -11.60
C GLU A 218 -1.17 -0.97 -12.13
N TRP A 219 -2.35 -1.58 -12.26
CA TRP A 219 -3.58 -0.89 -12.65
C TRP A 219 -3.87 0.29 -11.71
N CYS A 220 -3.77 0.08 -10.40
CA CYS A 220 -3.91 1.14 -9.40
C CYS A 220 -2.81 2.20 -9.55
N ALA A 221 -1.57 1.80 -9.78
CA ALA A 221 -0.43 2.70 -9.88
C ALA A 221 -0.60 3.70 -11.02
N VAL A 222 -1.17 3.30 -12.17
CA VAL A 222 -1.43 4.23 -13.29
C VAL A 222 -2.35 5.41 -12.85
N TRP A 223 -3.34 5.15 -12.00
CA TRP A 223 -4.24 6.18 -11.46
C TRP A 223 -3.58 7.17 -10.52
N PHE A 224 -2.47 6.79 -9.89
CA PHE A 224 -1.79 7.59 -8.87
C PHE A 224 -0.37 7.97 -9.24
N TRP A 225 0.09 7.57 -10.44
CA TRP A 225 1.47 7.72 -10.87
C TRP A 225 1.97 9.16 -10.64
N PRO A 226 3.16 9.34 -10.05
CA PRO A 226 3.75 10.65 -9.86
C PRO A 226 4.17 11.13 -11.25
N MET A 227 3.57 12.21 -11.71
CA MET A 227 3.78 12.72 -13.08
C MET A 227 4.77 13.87 -13.02
N ASP A 228 5.97 13.56 -12.52
CA ASP A 228 7.16 14.41 -12.58
C ASP A 228 8.09 13.97 -13.72
N ALA A 229 9.17 14.71 -13.96
CA ALA A 229 10.07 14.50 -15.10
C ALA A 229 10.76 13.12 -15.09
N GLU A 230 11.02 12.54 -13.92
CA GLU A 230 11.70 11.25 -13.80
C GLU A 230 10.70 10.11 -13.83
N SER A 231 9.68 10.19 -12.97
CA SER A 231 8.66 9.16 -12.83
C SER A 231 7.89 8.93 -14.12
N ALA A 232 7.65 9.98 -14.92
CA ALA A 232 6.90 9.87 -16.17
C ALA A 232 7.60 8.94 -17.21
N LYS A 233 8.92 8.75 -17.13
CA LYS A 233 9.67 7.84 -18.02
C LYS A 233 9.34 6.36 -17.79
N HIS A 234 8.82 6.04 -16.61
CA HIS A 234 8.60 4.67 -16.14
C HIS A 234 7.12 4.30 -16.02
N VAL A 235 6.21 5.21 -16.39
CA VAL A 235 4.78 4.93 -16.31
C VAL A 235 4.41 3.80 -17.27
N PRO A 236 3.64 2.79 -16.82
CA PRO A 236 3.10 1.79 -17.72
C PRO A 236 2.22 2.42 -18.79
N THR A 237 2.52 2.13 -20.06
CA THR A 237 1.73 2.54 -21.22
C THR A 237 0.91 1.35 -21.73
N PRO A 238 -0.08 1.56 -22.61
CA PRO A 238 -0.87 0.45 -23.16
C PRO A 238 -0.03 -0.70 -23.74
N LYS A 239 1.11 -0.41 -24.37
CA LYS A 239 1.99 -1.46 -24.93
C LYS A 239 2.87 -2.16 -23.89
N SER A 240 3.17 -1.49 -22.77
CA SER A 240 4.02 -2.05 -21.71
C SER A 240 3.23 -2.57 -20.51
N PHE A 241 1.90 -2.45 -20.51
CA PHE A 241 1.04 -2.87 -19.41
C PHE A 241 1.14 -4.38 -19.20
N HIS A 242 1.30 -4.82 -17.95
CA HIS A 242 1.56 -6.21 -17.56
C HIS A 242 2.88 -6.82 -18.05
N SER A 243 3.70 -6.05 -18.77
CA SER A 243 5.04 -6.51 -19.16
C SER A 243 5.95 -6.58 -17.94
N GLU A 244 6.87 -7.55 -17.93
CA GLU A 244 7.89 -7.66 -16.89
C GLU A 244 8.97 -6.58 -17.06
N SER A 245 8.62 -5.32 -16.80
CA SER A 245 9.59 -4.23 -16.85
C SER A 245 10.37 -4.15 -15.52
N PRO A 246 11.73 -4.16 -15.56
CA PRO A 246 12.56 -4.01 -14.37
C PRO A 246 12.31 -2.71 -13.58
N SER A 247 11.77 -1.67 -14.23
CA SER A 247 11.61 -0.33 -13.66
C SER A 247 10.40 -0.15 -12.74
N VAL A 248 9.34 -0.95 -12.91
CA VAL A 248 8.12 -0.85 -12.06
C VAL A 248 8.40 -1.35 -10.64
N HIS A 249 9.40 -2.22 -10.46
CA HIS A 249 9.81 -2.79 -9.17
C HIS A 249 10.36 -1.74 -8.18
N GLY A 250 10.93 -0.64 -8.67
CA GLY A 250 11.36 0.50 -7.84
C GLY A 250 10.23 1.49 -7.58
N GLY A 251 9.51 1.88 -8.64
CA GLY A 251 8.48 2.92 -8.58
C GLY A 251 7.24 2.55 -7.76
N THR A 252 6.77 1.30 -7.79
CA THR A 252 5.62 0.86 -6.95
C THR A 252 5.99 0.76 -5.46
N LYS A 253 7.22 0.34 -5.15
CA LYS A 253 7.75 0.36 -3.77
C LYS A 253 7.88 1.80 -3.26
N ASP A 254 8.33 2.74 -4.09
CA ASP A 254 8.52 4.14 -3.70
C ASP A 254 7.20 4.94 -3.68
N LEU A 255 6.23 4.63 -4.54
CA LEU A 255 4.87 5.20 -4.47
C LEU A 255 4.16 4.86 -3.15
N SER A 256 4.38 3.65 -2.62
CA SER A 256 3.86 3.25 -1.30
C SER A 256 4.51 4.03 -0.15
N ARG A 257 5.74 4.53 -0.33
CA ARG A 257 6.50 5.32 0.67
C ARG A 257 6.20 6.82 0.57
N ASN A 258 6.04 7.33 -0.64
CA ASN A 258 5.94 8.76 -0.94
C ASN A 258 4.55 9.37 -0.72
N ASN A 259 3.55 8.57 -0.33
CA ASN A 259 2.27 9.08 0.18
C ASN A 259 2.34 9.48 1.66
N THR A 260 3.53 9.50 2.25
CA THR A 260 3.78 10.12 3.55
C THR A 260 3.83 11.64 3.36
N ILE A 261 2.89 12.34 3.98
CA ILE A 261 2.81 13.81 4.04
C ILE A 261 4.22 14.36 4.36
N PRO A 262 4.74 15.37 3.63
CA PRO A 262 6.00 15.98 3.98
C PRO A 262 5.87 16.58 5.38
N ASP A 263 6.69 16.09 6.30
CA ASP A 263 6.81 16.59 7.65
C ASP A 263 7.15 18.09 7.55
N LYS A 264 6.18 18.94 7.87
CA LYS A 264 6.44 20.38 7.98
C LYS A 264 7.31 20.55 9.22
N GLY A 265 8.62 20.58 9.01
CA GLY A 265 9.59 20.92 10.04
C GLY A 265 9.15 22.19 10.77
N CYS A 266 8.89 22.06 12.07
CA CYS A 266 8.73 23.18 12.98
C CYS A 266 9.97 24.07 12.87
N GLY A 267 9.79 25.27 12.32
CA GLY A 267 10.78 26.34 12.41
C GLY A 267 10.99 26.72 13.87
N GLY A 268 12.21 26.50 14.37
CA GLY A 268 12.68 27.11 15.60
C GLY A 268 13.25 28.49 15.27
N GLU A 269 12.45 29.53 15.45
CA GLU A 269 12.97 30.90 15.61
C GLU A 269 13.53 31.03 17.02
N THR A 270 14.86 31.03 17.12
CA THR A 270 15.58 31.37 18.35
C THR A 270 15.74 32.89 18.39
N GLN A 271 14.89 33.59 19.13
CA GLN A 271 15.20 34.91 19.69
C GLN A 271 15.30 34.77 21.21
N GLN A 272 16.53 34.74 21.72
CA GLN A 272 16.85 35.10 23.09
C GLN A 272 17.72 36.35 23.02
N GLY A 273 17.16 37.48 23.43
CA GLY A 273 17.91 38.67 23.78
C GLY A 273 17.98 38.78 25.29
N GLU A 274 19.19 38.87 25.83
CA GLU A 274 19.58 39.47 27.11
C GLU A 274 21.10 39.70 26.99
N VAL A 275 21.75 40.76 27.46
CA VAL A 275 21.37 41.93 28.26
C VAL A 275 22.50 42.96 28.09
N CYS A 276 22.18 44.25 28.22
CA CYS A 276 23.15 45.32 28.36
C CYS A 276 24.02 45.16 29.62
N THR A 277 25.28 45.59 29.48
CA THR A 277 26.36 45.76 30.48
C THR A 277 27.04 44.51 31.01
#